data_AF-A0A1H5M0S6-F1
#
_entry.id   AF-A0A1H5M0S6-F1
#
_cell.length_a   1.000
_cell.length_b   1.000
_cell.length_c   1.000
_cell.angle_alpha   90.00
_cell.angle_beta   90.00
_cell.angle_gamma   90.00
#
_symmetry.space_group_name_H-M   'P 1'
#
loop_
_entity.id
_entity.type
_entity.pdbx_description
1 polymer ?
#
loop_
_entity_poly.entity_id
_entity_poly.type
_entity_poly.pdbx_seq_one_letter_code
_entity_poly.pdbx_strand_id
1 'polypeptide(L)' 'MAITVNKHPDLDDDSYSDGTNWVIDDDGRLHVVSATGNLASYNANQWASAKRVEVPVPIAPNKIQVMLSV' A
#
# COMPACT_ATOMS: atom_id res chain seq x y z
N MET A 1 -0.99 -5.21 -4.05
CA MET A 1 -1.43 -3.82 -3.77
C MET A 1 -0.89 -3.44 -2.41
N ALA A 2 -0.35 -2.24 -2.24
CA ALA A 2 0.16 -1.74 -0.97
C ALA A 2 -0.52 -0.41 -0.62
N ILE A 3 -0.59 -0.06 0.66
CA ILE A 3 -1.00 1.28 1.11
C ILE A 3 0.25 2.05 1.49
N THR A 4 0.45 3.22 0.90
CA THR A 4 1.50 4.15 1.31
C THR A 4 0.88 5.33 2.02
N VAL A 5 1.37 5.61 3.23
CA VAL A 5 0.99 6.78 4.03
C VAL A 5 2.10 7.81 3.87
N ASN A 6 1.77 8.91 3.20
CA ASN A 6 2.67 10.05 3.12
C ASN A 6 2.57 10.81 4.45
N LYS A 7 3.69 10.92 5.16
CA LYS A 7 3.73 11.56 6.48
C LYS A 7 4.03 13.05 6.33
N HIS A 8 4.08 13.77 7.45
CA HIS A 8 4.53 15.16 7.49
C HIS A 8 5.87 15.29 6.72
N PRO A 9 6.15 16.39 6.00
CA PRO A 9 7.35 16.55 5.17
C PRO A 9 8.71 16.31 5.87
N ASP A 10 8.72 16.29 7.21
CA ASP A 10 9.91 16.00 8.02
C ASP A 10 10.04 14.50 8.39
N LEU A 11 9.15 13.64 7.89
CA LEU A 11 9.09 12.22 8.18
C LEU A 11 9.10 11.40 6.90
N ASP A 12 9.76 10.24 6.93
CA ASP A 12 9.71 9.27 5.84
C ASP A 12 8.31 8.68 5.69
N ASP A 13 7.91 8.37 4.47
CA ASP A 13 6.64 7.69 4.17
C ASP A 13 6.68 6.22 4.64
N ASP A 14 5.54 5.69 5.10
CA ASP A 14 5.42 4.26 5.41
C ASP A 14 4.66 3.54 4.29
N SER A 15 5.11 2.32 3.96
CA SER A 15 4.43 1.45 3.00
C SER A 15 4.06 0.12 3.63
N TYR A 16 2.78 -0.25 3.49
CA TYR A 16 2.19 -1.47 4.01
C TYR A 16 1.80 -2.37 2.84
N SER A 17 2.61 -3.39 2.56
CA SER A 17 2.36 -4.36 1.49
C SER A 17 1.08 -5.17 1.69
N ASP A 18 0.68 -5.35 2.95
CA ASP A 18 -0.49 -6.14 3.33
C ASP A 18 -1.71 -5.25 3.60
N GLY A 19 -1.56 -3.93 3.44
CA GLY A 19 -2.62 -2.96 3.62
C GLY A 19 -3.71 -3.12 2.56
N THR A 20 -4.94 -3.38 2.99
CA THR A 20 -6.08 -3.55 2.09
C THR A 20 -7.03 -2.36 2.11
N ASN A 21 -7.12 -1.65 3.25
CA ASN A 21 -7.93 -0.44 3.37
C ASN A 21 -7.34 0.56 4.38
N TRP A 22 -7.87 1.78 4.40
CA TRP A 22 -7.65 2.73 5.50
C TRP A 22 -8.98 3.34 5.94
N VAL A 23 -9.04 3.71 7.22
CA VAL A 23 -10.19 4.34 7.86
C VAL A 23 -9.71 5.55 8.63
N ILE A 24 -10.51 6.61 8.68
CA ILE A 24 -10.24 7.77 9.54
C ILE A 24 -11.29 7.73 10.65
N ASP A 25 -10.85 7.77 11.91
CA ASP A 25 -11.75 7.79 13.07
C ASP A 25 -12.31 9.20 13.36
N ASP A 26 -13.22 9.29 14.33
CA ASP A 26 -13.86 10.56 14.73
C ASP A 26 -12.85 11.57 15.32
N ASP A 27 -11.70 11.11 15.81
CA ASP A 27 -10.60 11.94 16.31
C ASP A 27 -9.66 12.41 15.15
N GLY A 28 -9.95 12.05 13.91
CA GLY A 28 -9.14 12.37 12.73
C GLY A 28 -7.86 11.55 12.61
N ARG A 29 -7.75 10.43 13.34
CA ARG A 29 -6.62 9.50 13.22
C ARG A 29 -6.80 8.60 12.01
N LEU A 30 -5.71 8.39 11.28
CA LEU A 30 -5.68 7.45 10.17
C LEU A 30 -5.31 6.06 10.69
N HIS A 31 -6.12 5.07 10.35
CA HIS A 31 -5.88 3.65 10.59
C HIS A 31 -5.67 2.93 9.27
N VAL A 32 -4.52 2.28 9.11
CA VAL A 32 -4.25 1.39 7.99
C VAL A 32 -4.63 -0.02 8.42
N VAL A 33 -5.51 -0.69 7.67
CA VAL A 33 -6.03 -2.01 8.01
C VAL A 33 -5.73 -3.03 6.91
N SER A 34 -5.61 -4.28 7.34
CA SER A 34 -5.46 -5.47 6.50
C SER A 34 -6.54 -6.50 6.85
N ALA A 35 -6.52 -7.64 6.16
CA ALA A 35 -7.39 -8.77 6.50
C ALA A 35 -7.15 -9.31 7.94
N THR A 36 -5.97 -9.09 8.50
CA THR A 36 -5.62 -9.55 9.86
C THR A 36 -5.88 -8.50 10.94
N GLY A 37 -6.35 -7.30 10.57
CA GLY A 37 -6.67 -6.21 11.48
C GLY A 37 -5.84 -4.94 11.24
N ASN A 38 -5.74 -4.10 12.29
CA ASN A 38 -5.02 -2.83 12.22
C ASN A 38 -3.51 -3.06 12.08
N LEU A 39 -2.92 -2.47 11.03
CA LEU A 39 -1.48 -2.49 10.78
C LEU A 39 -0.79 -1.31 11.47
N ALA A 40 -1.39 -0.12 11.37
CA ALA A 40 -0.80 1.10 11.92
C ALA A 40 -1.86 2.17 12.14
N SER A 41 -1.57 3.06 13.09
CA SER A 41 -2.41 4.21 13.41
C SER A 41 -1.57 5.48 13.49
N TYR A 42 -2.05 6.58 12.92
CA TYR A 42 -1.39 7.88 12.90
C TYR A 42 -2.33 8.94 13.45
N ASN A 43 -1.85 9.76 14.39
CA ASN A 43 -2.62 10.92 14.83
C ASN A 43 -2.79 11.93 13.69
N ALA A 44 -3.82 12.77 13.76
CA ALA A 44 -4.17 13.73 12.71
C ALA A 44 -3.00 14.63 12.23
N ASN A 45 -2.01 14.88 13.07
CA ASN A 45 -0.83 15.69 12.75
C ASN A 45 0.39 14.88 12.25
N GLN A 46 0.28 13.56 12.12
CA GLN A 46 1.38 12.66 11.74
C GLN A 46 1.27 12.16 10.29
N TRP A 47 0.16 12.42 9.61
CA TRP A 47 -0.08 11.98 8.25
C TRP A 47 -0.62 13.14 7.40
N ALA A 48 -0.27 13.14 6.12
CA ALA A 48 -0.76 14.13 5.16
C ALA A 48 -1.72 13.51 4.13
N SER A 49 -1.44 12.30 3.67
CA SER A 49 -2.33 11.56 2.77
C SER A 49 -2.04 10.06 2.78
N ALA A 50 -3.03 9.25 2.41
CA ALA A 50 -2.87 7.82 2.18
C ALA A 50 -3.27 7.47 0.74
N LYS A 51 -2.48 6.62 0.07
CA LYS A 51 -2.74 6.19 -1.31
C LYS A 51 -2.54 4.69 -1.45
N ARG A 52 -3.35 4.06 -2.32
CA ARG A 52 -3.08 2.69 -2.79
C ARG A 52 -2.06 2.76 -3.92
N VAL A 53 -1.01 1.96 -3.79
CA VAL A 53 -0.02 1.75 -4.84
C VAL A 53 -0.19 0.33 -5.32
N GLU A 54 -0.50 0.16 -6.60
CA GLU A 54 -0.37 -1.14 -7.24
C GLU A 54 1.11 -1.48 -7.31
N VAL A 55 1.55 -2.46 -6.52
CA VAL A 55 2.89 -3.02 -6.67
C VAL A 55 2.91 -3.60 -8.09
N PRO A 56 3.75 -3.09 -9.01
CA PRO A 56 3.81 -3.65 -10.34
C PRO A 56 4.15 -5.12 -10.20
N VAL A 57 3.23 -5.99 -10.61
CA VAL A 57 3.52 -7.42 -10.73
C VAL A 57 4.68 -7.48 -11.73
N PRO A 58 5.86 -8.03 -11.36
CA PRO A 58 6.89 -8.26 -12.35
C PRO A 58 6.27 -9.17 -13.40
N ILE A 59 5.98 -8.60 -14.57
CA ILE A 59 5.65 -9.38 -15.76
C ILE A 59 6.84 -10.29 -15.99
N ALA A 60 6.71 -11.55 -15.54
CA ALA A 60 7.63 -12.59 -15.96
C ALA A 60 7.65 -12.51 -17.50
N PRO A 61 8.83 -12.44 -18.14
CA PRO A 61 8.86 -12.45 -19.59
C PRO A 61 8.13 -13.71 -20.02
N ASN A 62 6.98 -13.54 -20.71
CA ASN A 62 6.25 -14.64 -21.31
C ASN A 62 7.29 -15.49 -22.04
N LYS A 63 7.53 -16.72 -21.56
CA LYS A 63 8.10 -17.75 -22.41
C LYS A 63 7.05 -17.98 -23.48
N ILE A 64 7.12 -17.21 -24.57
CA ILE A 64 6.49 -17.57 -25.83
C ILE A 64 7.20 -18.87 -26.22
N GLN A 65 6.64 -19.99 -25.80
CA GLN A 65 7.05 -21.30 -26.23
C GLN A 65 6.57 -21.41 -27.69
N VAL A 66 7.36 -20.85 -28.60
CA VAL A 66 7.19 -21.11 -30.03
C VAL A 66 7.49 -22.59 -30.20
N MET A 67 6.43 -23.42 -30.20
CA MET A 67 6.50 -24.77 -30.71
C MET A 67 6.70 -24.66 -32.22
N LEU A 68 7.95 -24.52 -32.66
CA LEU A 68 8.30 -24.70 -34.06
C LEU A 68 8.38 -26.21 -34.30
N SER A 69 7.26 -26.79 -34.72
CA SER A 69 7.24 -28.12 -35.34
C SER A 69 7.49 -27.95 -36.83
N VAL A 70 8.73 -28.16 -37.27
CA VAL A 70 9.08 -28.53 -38.65
C VAL A 70 10.10 -29.65 -38.65
#